data_AF-A0A3C0IWK9-F1
#
_entry.id   AF-A0A3C0IWK9-F1
#
_cell.length_a   1.000
_cell.length_b   1.000
_cell.length_c   1.000
_cell.angle_alpha   90.00
_cell.angle_beta   90.00
_cell.angle_gamma   90.00
#
_symmetry.space_group_name_H-M   'P 1'
#
loop_
_entity.id
_entity.type
_entity.pdbx_description
1 polymer ?
#
loop_
_entity_poly.entity_id
_entity_poly.type
_entity_poly.pdbx_seq_one_letter_code
_entity_poly.pdbx_strand_id
1 'polypeptide(L)'
;MDKPRILTVAVVGAGILGSRHARVFHEHAVTRLVAVMDVDFELAEAVAAKYGARAYESMDRMLETEKPDVVSVATPDFAHT
;
A
#
# COMPACT_ATOMS: atom_id res chain seq x y z
N MET A 1 13.31 26.40 7.07
CA MET A 1 13.31 24.93 7.06
C MET A 1 12.10 24.51 6.25
N ASP A 2 12.30 23.71 5.20
CA ASP A 2 11.19 23.22 4.38
C ASP A 2 10.28 22.32 5.20
N LYS A 3 8.96 22.46 5.02
CA LYS A 3 8.01 21.53 5.64
C LYS A 3 8.23 20.12 5.07
N PRO A 4 8.18 19.06 5.90
CA PRO A 4 8.30 17.70 5.38
C PRO A 4 7.14 17.43 4.42
N ARG A 5 7.50 16.96 3.21
CA ARG A 5 6.54 16.54 2.19
C ARG A 5 5.87 15.24 2.63
N ILE A 6 4.53 15.18 2.58
CA ILE A 6 3.81 13.92 2.80
C ILE A 6 4.09 12.98 1.61
N LEU A 7 4.51 11.75 1.90
CA LEU A 7 4.75 10.71 0.91
C LEU A 7 3.49 9.86 0.70
N THR A 8 3.08 9.66 -0.55
CA THR A 8 2.04 8.67 -0.87
C THR A 8 2.64 7.27 -0.89
N VAL A 9 1.98 6.32 -0.23
CA VAL A 9 2.48 4.95 -0.08
C VAL A 9 1.46 3.96 -0.61
N ALA A 10 1.93 3.02 -1.43
CA ALA A 10 1.19 1.83 -1.80
C ALA A 10 1.80 0.60 -1.11
N VAL A 11 0.97 -0.35 -0.70
CA VAL A 11 1.41 -1.63 -0.12
C VAL A 11 1.07 -2.76 -1.10
N VAL A 12 2.06 -3.59 -1.43
CA VAL A 12 1.91 -4.80 -2.28
C VAL A 12 2.05 -6.03 -1.39
N GLY A 13 1.01 -6.87 -1.37
CA GLY A 13 0.78 -7.90 -0.37
C GLY A 13 -0.10 -7.40 0.78
N ALA A 14 -1.19 -8.10 1.07
CA ALA A 14 -2.19 -7.80 2.09
C ALA A 14 -2.23 -8.85 3.21
N GLY A 15 -1.27 -9.78 3.25
CA GLY A 15 -1.07 -10.73 4.35
C GLY A 15 -0.68 -10.06 5.68
N ILE A 16 -0.09 -10.83 6.61
CA ILE A 16 0.18 -10.37 7.99
C ILE A 16 1.04 -9.10 8.02
N LEU A 17 2.15 -9.07 7.26
CA LEU A 17 3.05 -7.91 7.23
C LEU A 17 2.45 -6.75 6.43
N GLY A 18 1.87 -7.03 5.26
CA GLY A 18 1.19 -6.05 4.43
C GLY A 18 0.10 -5.27 5.17
N SER A 19 -0.78 -6.00 5.88
CA SER A 19 -1.83 -5.42 6.74
C SER A 19 -1.25 -4.51 7.84
N ARG A 20 -0.10 -4.87 8.42
CA ARG A 20 0.58 -4.05 9.44
C ARG A 20 1.23 -2.81 8.82
N HIS A 21 1.85 -2.94 7.65
CA HIS A 21 2.43 -1.81 6.93
C HIS A 21 1.36 -0.80 6.55
N ALA A 22 0.22 -1.26 6.02
CA ALA A 22 -0.93 -0.41 5.70
C ALA A 22 -1.37 0.42 6.91
N ARG A 23 -1.51 -0.22 8.08
CA ARG A 23 -1.83 0.46 9.34
C ARG A 23 -0.80 1.54 9.69
N VAL A 24 0.48 1.18 9.70
CA VAL A 24 1.56 2.09 10.08
C VAL A 24 1.63 3.30 9.14
N PHE A 25 1.55 3.09 7.83
CA PHE A 25 1.58 4.19 6.85
C PHE A 25 0.33 5.08 6.89
N HIS A 26 -0.82 4.53 7.29
CA HIS A 26 -2.01 5.33 7.55
C HIS A 26 -1.87 6.19 8.82
N GLU A 27 -1.33 5.63 9.90
CA GLU A 27 -1.18 6.32 11.20
C GLU A 27 -0.02 7.34 11.21
N HIS A 28 0.96 7.18 10.34
CA HIS A 28 2.19 7.96 10.39
C HIS A 28 2.05 9.35 9.77
N ALA A 29 2.48 10.38 10.52
CA ALA A 29 2.15 11.79 10.25
C ALA A 29 2.72 12.38 8.93
N VAL A 30 3.69 11.71 8.30
CA VAL A 30 4.32 12.17 7.05
C VAL A 30 4.09 11.20 5.88
N THR A 31 3.10 10.32 6.01
CA THR A 31 2.71 9.40 4.93
C THR A 31 1.20 9.42 4.71
N ARG A 32 0.79 8.99 3.52
CA ARG A 32 -0.61 8.73 3.18
C ARG A 32 -0.70 7.41 2.43
N LEU A 33 -1.33 6.41 3.04
CA LEU A 33 -1.66 5.16 2.35
C LEU A 33 -2.68 5.48 1.24
N VAL A 34 -2.32 5.23 -0.02
CA VAL A 34 -3.20 5.48 -1.18
C VAL A 34 -3.72 4.18 -1.78
N ALA A 35 -2.96 3.09 -1.67
CA ALA A 35 -3.32 1.82 -2.29
C ALA A 35 -2.87 0.61 -1.47
N VAL A 36 -3.65 -0.46 -1.58
CA VAL A 36 -3.25 -1.81 -1.20
C VAL A 36 -3.48 -2.72 -2.39
N MET A 37 -2.49 -3.51 -2.75
CA MET A 37 -2.56 -4.49 -3.82
C MET A 37 -2.27 -5.88 -3.28
N ASP A 38 -3.04 -6.87 -3.70
CA ASP A 38 -2.75 -8.28 -3.50
C ASP A 38 -3.34 -9.06 -4.68
N VAL A 39 -2.74 -10.20 -5.05
CA VAL A 39 -3.29 -11.08 -6.10
C VAL A 39 -4.61 -11.71 -5.67
N ASP A 40 -4.83 -11.83 -4.35
CA ASP A 40 -6.13 -12.08 -3.77
C ASP A 40 -6.83 -10.74 -3.49
N PHE A 41 -7.73 -10.35 -4.41
CA PHE A 41 -8.42 -9.07 -4.34
C PHE A 41 -9.24 -8.88 -3.06
N GLU A 42 -9.80 -9.95 -2.48
CA GLU A 42 -10.59 -9.86 -1.25
C GLU A 42 -9.71 -9.44 -0.07
N LEU A 43 -8.47 -9.94 0.00
CA LEU A 43 -7.49 -9.50 1.00
C LEU A 43 -7.12 -8.03 0.82
N ALA A 44 -6.88 -7.59 -0.43
CA ALA A 44 -6.58 -6.19 -0.73
C ALA A 44 -7.74 -5.27 -0.33
N GLU A 45 -8.99 -5.64 -0.69
CA GLU A 45 -10.20 -4.90 -0.37
C GLU A 45 -10.41 -4.79 1.14
N ALA A 46 -10.30 -5.90 1.87
CA ALA A 46 -10.50 -5.93 3.31
C ALA A 46 -9.49 -5.05 4.07
N VAL A 47 -8.24 -4.95 3.61
CA VAL A 47 -7.22 -4.07 4.21
C VAL A 47 -7.44 -2.62 3.79
N ALA A 48 -7.66 -2.37 2.50
CA ALA A 48 -7.84 -1.02 1.97
C ALA A 48 -9.04 -0.30 2.61
N ALA A 49 -10.17 -1.01 2.76
CA ALA A 49 -11.40 -0.48 3.35
C ALA A 49 -11.22 0.02 4.78
N LYS A 50 -10.32 -0.58 5.57
CA LYS A 50 -10.04 -0.15 6.97
C LYS A 50 -9.43 1.24 7.05
N TYR A 51 -8.72 1.67 6.00
CA TYR A 51 -7.89 2.87 6.02
C TYR A 51 -8.28 3.90 4.95
N GLY A 52 -9.34 3.64 4.19
CA GLY A 52 -9.79 4.50 3.09
C GLY A 52 -8.82 4.54 1.89
N ALA A 53 -8.04 3.47 1.69
CA ALA A 53 -7.19 3.30 0.52
C ALA A 53 -7.97 2.60 -0.61
N ARG A 54 -7.41 2.59 -1.82
CA ARG A 54 -7.96 1.84 -2.95
C ARG A 54 -7.33 0.45 -3.05
N ALA A 55 -8.16 -0.57 -3.29
CA ALA A 55 -7.71 -1.93 -3.50
C ALA A 55 -7.40 -2.21 -4.97
N TYR A 56 -6.42 -3.07 -5.22
CA TYR A 56 -6.00 -3.48 -6.55
C TYR A 56 -5.62 -4.96 -6.58
N GLU A 57 -5.88 -5.61 -7.71
CA GLU A 57 -5.39 -6.97 -8.02
C GLU A 57 -4.17 -6.97 -8.95
N SER A 58 -3.82 -5.80 -9.50
CA SER A 58 -2.75 -5.63 -10.49
C SER A 58 -1.82 -4.49 -10.08
N MET A 59 -0.53 -4.80 -9.99
CA MET A 59 0.50 -3.83 -9.68
C MET A 59 0.60 -2.75 -10.77
N ASP A 60 0.55 -3.14 -12.05
CA ASP A 60 0.62 -2.19 -13.17
C ASP A 60 -0.52 -1.18 -13.11
N ARG A 61 -1.75 -1.64 -12.90
CA ARG A 61 -2.92 -0.76 -12.76
C ARG A 61 -2.80 0.19 -11.57
N MET A 62 -2.31 -0.32 -10.45
CA MET A 62 -2.07 0.49 -9.24
C MET A 62 -1.03 1.59 -9.51
N LEU A 63 0.11 1.24 -10.13
CA LEU A 63 1.19 2.18 -10.42
C LEU A 63 0.79 3.24 -11.45
N GLU A 64 0.07 2.84 -12.51
CA GLU A 64 -0.45 3.77 -13.52
C GLU A 64 -1.43 4.79 -12.93
N THR A 65 -2.29 4.34 -12.01
CA THR A 65 -3.37 5.16 -11.46
C THR A 65 -2.90 6.04 -10.30
N GLU A 66 -2.20 5.45 -9.32
CA GLU A 66 -1.89 6.09 -8.04
C GLU A 66 -0.54 6.81 -8.05
N LYS A 67 0.41 6.35 -8.86
CA LYS A 67 1.78 6.89 -8.96
C LYS A 67 2.38 7.21 -7.59
N PRO A 68 2.44 6.23 -6.67
CA PRO A 68 2.87 6.48 -5.30
C PRO A 68 4.34 6.88 -5.23
N ASP A 69 4.70 7.70 -4.23
CA ASP A 69 6.10 8.03 -3.94
C ASP A 69 6.90 6.81 -3.47
N VAL A 70 6.24 5.89 -2.75
CA VAL A 70 6.84 4.71 -2.14
C VAL A 70 5.95 3.50 -2.36
N VAL A 71 6.57 2.38 -2.69
CA VAL A 71 5.92 1.06 -2.69
C VAL A 71 6.54 0.21 -1.59
N SER A 72 5.71 -0.28 -0.67
CA SER A 72 6.11 -1.26 0.33
C SER A 72 5.73 -2.65 -0.14
N VAL A 73 6.72 -3.45 -0.51
CA VAL A 73 6.50 -4.84 -0.94
C VAL A 73 6.60 -5.76 0.28
N ALA A 74 5.51 -6.45 0.59
CA ALA A 74 5.35 -7.36 1.72
C ALA A 74 4.71 -8.67 1.25
N THR A 75 5.25 -9.21 0.17
CA THR A 75 4.86 -10.50 -0.45
C THR A 75 5.72 -11.64 0.14
N PRO A 76 5.43 -12.92 -0.19
CA PRO A 76 6.34 -14.01 0.16
C PRO A 76 7.74 -13.81 -0.42
N ASP A 77 8.77 -14.34 0.25
CA ASP A 77 10.19 -14.08 -0.06
C ASP A 77 10.57 -14.28 -1.54
N PHE A 78 9.99 -15.27 -2.21
CA PHE A 78 10.27 -15.58 -3.60
C PHE A 78 9.69 -14.56 -4.60
N ALA A 79 8.83 -13.64 -4.15
CA ALA A 79 8.02 -12.76 -4.99
C ALA A 79 8.43 -11.27 -4.88
N HIS A 80 9.68 -10.99 -4.52
CA HIS A 80 10.21 -9.62 -4.40
C HIS A 80 10.96 -9.11 -5.63
N THR A 81 11.27 -9.97 -6.61
CA THR A 81 12.14 -9.68 -7.76
C THR A 81 11.37 -9.51 -9.05
#